data_AF-A0AA36GDT2-F1
#
_entry.id   AF-A0AA36GDT2-F1
#
_cell.length_a   1.000
_cell.length_b   1.000
_cell.length_c   1.000
_cell.angle_alpha   90.00
_cell.angle_beta   90.00
_cell.angle_gamma   90.00
#
_symmetry.space_group_name_H-M   'P 1'
#
loop_
_entity.id
_entity.type
_entity.pdbx_description
1 polymer ?
#
loop_
_entity_poly.entity_id
_entity_poly.type
_entity_poly.pdbx_seq_one_letter_code
_entity_poly.pdbx_strand_id
1 'polypeptide(L)'
;MALLELARLQQPYEAAVNAKISSHRVVVEGKYTLYTVQVTVDTYAWTVERRYKDFDILDQQRFPDRSQSFLPPKKVVGNLDLEFINERKSELNKYMAALLAKEIEHQKQLGANSFSMPVARFFDFHEYVSQFVRNLTG
;
A
#
# COMPACT_ATOMS: atom_id res chain seq x y z
N MET A 1 9.02 5.07 20.56
CA MET A 1 10.29 4.37 20.27
C MET A 1 9.98 2.95 19.85
N ALA A 2 9.64 2.78 18.57
CA ALA A 2 9.61 1.50 17.90
C ALA A 2 10.23 1.76 16.53
N LEU A 3 11.52 2.08 16.55
CA LEU A 3 12.35 2.00 15.37
C LEU A 3 12.33 0.52 15.00
N LEU A 4 11.81 0.22 13.80
CA LEU A 4 11.75 -1.13 13.28
C LEU A 4 13.20 -1.59 13.10
N GLU A 5 13.77 -2.21 14.14
CA GLU A 5 15.10 -2.82 14.16
C GLU A 5 15.07 -4.06 13.24
N LEU A 6 14.98 -3.81 11.94
CA LEU A 6 15.27 -4.75 10.87
C LEU A 6 16.77 -4.98 10.70
N ALA A 7 17.58 -4.39 11.59
CA ALA A 7 19.03 -4.57 11.67
C ALA A 7 19.42 -6.00 12.11
N ARG A 8 18.47 -6.83 12.59
CA ARG A 8 18.72 -8.26 12.85
C ARG A 8 18.51 -9.17 11.65
N LEU A 9 18.07 -8.63 10.52
CA LEU A 9 18.05 -9.36 9.25
C LEU A 9 19.46 -9.28 8.63
N GLN A 10 20.42 -10.06 9.16
CA GLN A 10 21.71 -10.29 8.50
C GLN A 10 21.59 -11.29 7.34
N GLN A 11 20.58 -11.10 6.50
CA GLN A 11 20.50 -11.62 5.15
C GLN A 11 19.94 -10.49 4.29
N PRO A 12 20.45 -10.24 3.08
CA PRO A 12 19.83 -9.30 2.14
C PRO A 12 18.52 -9.91 1.66
N TYR A 13 17.51 -9.93 2.53
CA TYR A 13 16.19 -10.42 2.21
C TYR A 13 15.49 -9.29 1.49
N GLU A 14 15.64 -9.25 0.17
CA GLU A 14 14.74 -8.52 -0.72
C GLU A 14 13.38 -9.20 -0.66
N ALA A 15 12.69 -9.07 0.48
CA ALA A 15 11.34 -9.57 0.67
C ALA A 15 10.49 -9.08 -0.51
N ALA A 16 9.96 -10.01 -1.29
CA ALA A 16 9.22 -9.66 -2.48
C ALA A 16 7.85 -9.13 -2.06
N VAL A 17 7.75 -7.82 -1.88
CA VAL A 17 6.50 -7.15 -1.52
C VAL A 17 5.68 -6.85 -2.77
N ASN A 18 4.43 -7.28 -2.76
CA ASN A 18 3.46 -7.01 -3.82
C ASN A 18 2.11 -6.61 -3.22
N ALA A 19 1.37 -5.75 -3.93
CA ALA A 19 0.01 -5.39 -3.57
C ALA A 19 -0.88 -5.36 -4.81
N LYS A 20 -2.06 -5.97 -4.71
CA LYS A 20 -3.04 -6.05 -5.81
C LYS A 20 -4.46 -5.97 -5.28
N ILE A 21 -5.30 -5.17 -5.93
CA ILE A 21 -6.74 -5.16 -5.67
C ILE A 21 -7.34 -6.47 -6.19
N SER A 22 -7.81 -7.32 -5.29
CA SER A 22 -8.46 -8.59 -5.61
C SER A 22 -9.94 -8.37 -5.97
N SER A 23 -10.67 -7.60 -5.16
CA SER A 23 -12.10 -7.33 -5.33
C SER A 23 -12.46 -5.87 -4.98
N HIS A 24 -13.72 -5.50 -5.20
CA HIS A 24 -14.27 -4.23 -4.76
C HIS A 24 -15.73 -4.39 -4.32
N ARG A 25 -16.24 -3.47 -3.50
CA ARG A 25 -17.67 -3.32 -3.21
C ARG A 25 -18.09 -1.85 -3.25
N VAL A 26 -19.31 -1.61 -3.71
CA VAL A 26 -19.94 -0.28 -3.70
C VAL A 26 -20.64 -0.09 -2.36
N VAL A 27 -20.32 1.00 -1.67
CA VAL A 27 -20.99 1.44 -0.44
C VAL A 27 -21.93 2.58 -0.79
N VAL A 28 -23.22 2.26 -0.93
CA VAL A 28 -24.25 3.20 -1.42
C VAL A 28 -24.46 4.38 -0.46
N GLU A 29 -24.59 4.09 0.84
CA GLU A 29 -24.87 5.11 1.87
C GLU A 29 -23.79 6.20 1.92
N GLY A 30 -22.51 5.82 1.78
CA GLY A 30 -21.39 6.75 1.75
C GLY A 30 -20.97 7.22 0.36
N LYS A 31 -21.59 6.67 -0.71
CA LYS A 31 -21.27 6.95 -2.11
C LYS A 31 -19.78 6.75 -2.47
N TYR A 32 -19.20 5.65 -2.02
CA TYR A 32 -17.81 5.29 -2.34
C TYR A 32 -17.65 3.81 -2.68
N THR A 33 -16.52 3.49 -3.32
CA THR A 33 -16.10 2.12 -3.59
C THR A 33 -14.99 1.75 -2.61
N LEU A 34 -15.12 0.60 -1.95
CA LEU A 34 -14.05 -0.03 -1.17
C LEU A 34 -13.36 -1.07 -2.03
N TYR A 35 -12.04 -0.99 -2.06
CA TYR A 35 -11.17 -1.93 -2.72
C TYR A 35 -10.54 -2.84 -1.67
N THR A 36 -10.62 -4.14 -1.90
CA THR A 36 -9.88 -5.12 -1.10
C THR A 36 -8.52 -5.30 -1.76
N VAL A 37 -7.48 -4.82 -1.08
CA VAL A 37 -6.08 -4.93 -1.49
C VAL A 37 -5.50 -6.17 -0.83
N GLN A 38 -5.07 -7.15 -1.62
CA GLN A 38 -4.26 -8.26 -1.16
C GLN A 38 -2.79 -7.81 -1.16
N VAL A 39 -2.15 -7.92 0.00
CA VAL A 39 -0.72 -7.68 0.17
C VAL A 39 -0.04 -9.02 0.32
N THR A 40 1.10 -9.19 -0.34
CA THR A 40 1.95 -10.38 -0.24
C THR A 40 3.37 -9.95 0.07
N VAL A 41 3.97 -10.60 1.05
CA VAL A 41 5.38 -10.47 1.42
C VAL A 41 5.93 -11.89 1.52
N ASP A 42 6.67 -12.31 0.50
CA ASP A 42 7.17 -13.67 0.34
C ASP A 42 6.05 -14.72 0.45
N THR A 43 6.00 -15.49 1.53
CA THR A 43 4.99 -16.52 1.78
C THR A 43 3.77 -16.03 2.56
N TYR A 44 3.82 -14.80 3.08
CA TYR A 44 2.75 -14.22 3.88
C TYR A 44 1.82 -13.39 3.00
N ALA A 45 0.51 -13.49 3.27
CA ALA A 45 -0.48 -12.67 2.60
C ALA A 45 -1.62 -12.29 3.54
N TRP A 46 -2.14 -11.08 3.36
CA TRP A 46 -3.33 -10.59 4.05
C TRP A 46 -4.11 -9.67 3.11
N THR A 47 -5.29 -9.25 3.55
CA THR A 47 -6.08 -8.26 2.82
C THR A 47 -6.38 -7.05 3.69
N VAL A 48 -6.36 -5.89 3.06
CA VAL A 48 -6.71 -4.61 3.67
C VAL A 48 -7.73 -3.89 2.79
N GLU A 49 -8.67 -3.19 3.41
CA GLU A 49 -9.69 -2.44 2.69
C GLU A 49 -9.33 -0.95 2.64
N ARG A 50 -9.36 -0.40 1.44
CA ARG A 50 -9.08 1.02 1.20
C ARG A 50 -10.07 1.58 0.20
N ARG A 51 -10.56 2.80 0.43
CA ARG A 51 -11.28 3.59 -0.58
C ARG A 51 -10.31 4.56 -1.24
N TYR A 52 -10.70 5.10 -2.40
CA TYR A 52 -9.88 6.07 -3.13
C TYR A 52 -9.35 7.23 -2.28
N LYS A 53 -10.16 7.75 -1.34
CA LYS A 53 -9.73 8.84 -0.45
C LYS A 53 -8.53 8.46 0.43
N ASP A 54 -8.39 7.19 0.79
CA ASP A 54 -7.26 6.73 1.61
C ASP A 54 -5.97 6.73 0.78
N PHE A 55 -6.06 6.41 -0.52
CA PHE A 55 -4.94 6.56 -1.46
C PHE A 55 -4.55 8.03 -1.63
N ASP A 56 -5.53 8.94 -1.77
CA ASP A 56 -5.26 10.38 -1.87
C ASP A 56 -4.55 10.95 -0.62
N ILE A 57 -4.93 10.48 0.58
CA ILE A 57 -4.25 10.86 1.82
C ILE A 57 -2.80 10.35 1.84
N LEU A 58 -2.56 9.08 1.50
CA LEU A 58 -1.19 8.54 1.40
C LEU A 58 -0.37 9.32 0.36
N ASP A 59 -0.95 9.59 -0.80
CA ASP A 59 -0.30 10.28 -1.89
C ASP A 59 0.15 11.69 -1.50
N GLN A 60 -0.70 12.45 -0.82
CA GLN A 60 -0.35 13.78 -0.31
C GLN A 60 0.80 13.75 0.70
N GLN A 61 0.88 12.69 1.51
CA GLN A 61 1.99 12.51 2.46
C GLN A 61 3.29 12.12 1.75
N ARG A 62 3.21 11.39 0.63
CA ARG A 62 4.38 10.89 -0.10
C ARG A 62 4.91 11.85 -1.17
N PHE A 63 4.00 12.61 -1.77
CA PHE A 63 4.26 13.58 -2.83
C PHE A 63 3.58 14.92 -2.46
N PRO A 64 4.18 15.70 -1.53
CA PRO A 64 3.66 17.02 -1.17
C PRO A 64 3.61 17.97 -2.37
N ASP A 65 4.58 17.83 -3.29
CA ASP A 65 4.50 18.43 -4.63
C ASP A 65 3.62 17.56 -5.53
N ARG A 66 2.43 18.06 -5.84
CA ARG A 66 1.42 17.33 -6.64
C ARG A 66 1.87 17.08 -8.08
N SER A 67 2.87 17.78 -8.59
CA SER A 67 3.44 17.50 -9.92
C SER A 67 4.18 16.15 -9.99
N GLN A 68 4.58 15.61 -8.83
CA GLN A 68 5.24 14.31 -8.71
C GLN A 68 4.26 13.15 -8.47
N SER A 69 2.98 13.46 -8.19
CA SER A 69 1.94 12.47 -8.00
C SER A 69 1.61 11.75 -9.30
N PHE A 70 1.41 10.45 -9.19
CA PHE A 70 0.92 9.58 -10.27
C PHE A 70 -0.36 8.85 -9.85
N LEU A 71 -1.08 9.39 -8.85
CA LEU A 71 -2.39 8.89 -8.45
C LEU A 71 -3.42 9.20 -9.56
N PRO A 72 -4.26 8.24 -9.98
CA PRO A 72 -5.30 8.51 -10.96
C PRO A 72 -6.25 9.60 -10.46
N PRO A 73 -6.76 10.47 -11.33
CA PRO A 73 -7.55 11.62 -10.93
C PRO A 73 -8.85 11.22 -10.23
N LYS A 74 -9.29 12.12 -9.34
CA LYS A 74 -10.58 11.96 -8.66
C LYS A 74 -11.71 12.18 -9.67
N LYS A 75 -12.79 11.43 -9.50
CA LYS A 75 -14.05 11.59 -10.26
C LYS A 75 -15.17 11.76 -9.24
N VAL A 76 -15.91 12.85 -9.36
CA VAL A 76 -16.94 13.25 -8.37
C VAL A 76 -18.34 12.85 -8.86
N VAL A 77 -18.57 12.85 -10.16
CA VAL A 77 -19.83 12.42 -10.79
C VAL A 77 -19.59 11.09 -11.52
N GLY A 78 -20.47 10.10 -11.37
CA GLY A 78 -20.29 8.78 -11.98
C GLY A 78 -19.13 7.98 -11.38
N ASN A 79 -18.82 8.23 -10.10
CA ASN A 79 -17.73 7.53 -9.39
C ASN A 79 -18.10 6.10 -9.00
N LEU A 80 -19.37 5.73 -9.12
CA LEU A 80 -19.90 4.39 -8.84
C LEU A 80 -20.21 3.60 -10.12
N ASP A 81 -19.96 4.19 -11.30
CA ASP A 81 -20.16 3.52 -12.58
C ASP A 81 -19.19 2.34 -12.69
N LEU A 82 -19.69 1.15 -13.05
CA LEU A 82 -18.89 -0.08 -13.03
C LEU A 82 -17.66 -0.01 -13.95
N GLU A 83 -17.82 0.54 -15.15
CA GLU A 83 -16.72 0.77 -16.09
C GLU A 83 -15.62 1.61 -15.45
N PHE A 84 -16.02 2.71 -14.82
CA PHE A 84 -15.09 3.60 -14.14
C PHE A 84 -14.41 2.95 -12.93
N ILE A 85 -15.14 2.15 -12.15
CA ILE A 85 -14.58 1.39 -11.04
C ILE A 85 -13.49 0.42 -11.53
N ASN A 86 -13.74 -0.27 -12.65
CA ASN A 86 -12.80 -1.23 -13.23
C ASN A 86 -11.55 -0.54 -13.80
N GLU A 87 -11.72 0.57 -14.51
CA GLU A 87 -10.62 1.41 -14.98
C GLU A 87 -9.76 1.88 -13.80
N ARG A 88 -10.39 2.52 -12.81
CA ARG A 88 -9.71 2.99 -11.60
C ARG A 88 -9.03 1.87 -10.84
N LYS A 89 -9.62 0.67 -10.76
CA LYS A 89 -8.97 -0.50 -10.14
C LYS A 89 -7.66 -0.84 -10.85
N SER A 90 -7.64 -0.79 -12.18
CA SER A 90 -6.43 -1.01 -12.98
C SER A 90 -5.36 0.06 -12.69
N GLU A 91 -5.75 1.33 -12.66
CA GLU A 91 -4.84 2.45 -12.39
C GLU A 91 -4.29 2.42 -10.96
N LEU A 92 -5.13 2.10 -9.96
CA LEU A 92 -4.70 1.97 -8.56
C LEU A 92 -3.72 0.81 -8.37
N ASN A 93 -3.86 -0.30 -9.11
CA ASN A 93 -2.85 -1.36 -9.10
C ASN A 93 -1.50 -0.87 -9.62
N LYS A 94 -1.48 -0.12 -10.73
CA LYS A 94 -0.25 0.49 -11.26
C LYS A 94 0.36 1.48 -10.27
N TYR A 95 -0.47 2.30 -9.64
CA TYR A 95 -0.07 3.23 -8.60
C TYR A 95 0.61 2.52 -7.42
N MET A 96 -0.01 1.48 -6.84
CA MET A 96 0.57 0.75 -5.71
C MET A 96 1.92 0.11 -6.05
N ALA A 97 2.04 -0.49 -7.24
CA ALA A 97 3.29 -1.09 -7.68
C ALA A 97 4.41 -0.04 -7.79
N ALA A 98 4.14 1.10 -8.44
CA ALA A 98 5.11 2.19 -8.57
C ALA A 98 5.46 2.84 -7.21
N LEU A 99 4.47 3.00 -6.32
CA LEU A 99 4.68 3.55 -4.98
C LEU A 99 5.55 2.63 -4.13
N LEU A 100 5.29 1.33 -4.10
CA LEU A 100 6.10 0.36 -3.35
C LEU A 100 7.53 0.29 -3.90
N ALA A 101 7.71 0.30 -5.22
CA ALA A 101 9.04 0.32 -5.84
C ALA A 101 9.85 1.55 -5.42
N LYS A 102 9.25 2.76 -5.50
CA LYS A 102 9.88 4.01 -5.07
C LYS A 102 10.17 4.02 -3.57
N GLU A 103 9.30 3.45 -2.77
CA GLU A 103 9.50 3.37 -1.33
C GLU A 103 10.68 2.47 -0.98
N ILE A 104 10.76 1.28 -1.58
CA ILE A 104 11.88 0.35 -1.37
C ILE A 104 13.21 1.00 -1.80
N GLU A 105 13.23 1.64 -2.97
CA GLU A 105 14.43 2.34 -3.45
C GLU A 105 14.86 3.47 -2.51
N HIS A 106 13.93 4.30 -2.06
CA HIS A 106 14.22 5.40 -1.15
C HIS A 106 14.75 4.91 0.21
N GLN A 107 14.16 3.87 0.78
CA GLN A 107 14.60 3.32 2.07
C GLN A 107 15.98 2.66 1.96
N LYS A 108 16.25 1.95 0.85
CA LYS A 108 17.60 1.44 0.52
C LYS A 108 18.65 2.57 0.49
N GLN A 109 18.33 3.71 -0.12
CA GLN A 109 19.22 4.88 -0.15
C GLN A 109 19.49 5.47 1.25
N LEU A 110 18.52 5.37 2.16
CA LEU A 110 18.65 5.80 3.54
C LEU A 110 19.36 4.76 4.44
N GLY A 111 19.73 3.60 3.91
CA GLY A 111 20.26 2.49 4.72
C GLY A 111 19.21 1.90 5.69
N ALA A 112 17.94 2.18 5.46
CA ALA A 112 16.83 1.68 6.25
C ALA A 112 16.21 0.46 5.55
N ASN A 113 15.88 -0.56 6.35
CA ASN A 113 15.20 -1.76 5.84
C ASN A 113 13.67 -1.69 6.03
N SER A 114 13.14 -0.52 6.38
CA SER A 114 11.76 -0.32 6.85
C SER A 114 10.94 0.53 5.91
N PHE A 115 9.64 0.24 5.77
CA PHE A 115 8.70 1.18 5.16
C PHE A 115 8.50 2.42 6.05
N SER A 116 8.32 3.58 5.44
CA SER A 116 7.84 4.77 6.14
C SER A 116 6.47 4.52 6.79
N MET A 117 6.20 5.24 7.87
CA MET A 117 4.95 5.07 8.64
C MET A 117 3.66 5.22 7.81
N PRO A 118 3.54 6.19 6.88
CA PRO A 118 2.39 6.28 5.98
C PRO A 118 2.14 5.00 5.18
N VAL A 119 3.20 4.46 4.56
CA VAL A 119 3.12 3.23 3.75
C VAL A 119 2.82 2.03 4.64
N ALA A 120 3.47 1.93 5.80
CA ALA A 120 3.26 0.88 6.79
C ALA A 120 1.83 0.82 7.32
N ARG A 121 1.17 1.98 7.49
CA ARG A 121 -0.25 2.05 7.86
C ARG A 121 -1.17 1.82 6.69
N PHE A 122 -0.85 2.32 5.51
CA PHE A 122 -1.71 2.12 4.36
C PHE A 122 -1.89 0.64 4.00
N PHE A 123 -0.83 -0.16 4.10
CA PHE A 123 -0.87 -1.60 3.82
C PHE A 123 -1.01 -2.48 5.07
N ASP A 124 -1.22 -1.89 6.25
CA ASP A 124 -1.27 -2.57 7.56
C ASP A 124 -0.04 -3.43 7.89
N PHE A 125 1.12 -3.17 7.30
CA PHE A 125 2.37 -3.89 7.61
C PHE A 125 2.64 -3.96 9.11
N HIS A 126 2.37 -2.87 9.83
CA HIS A 126 2.56 -2.74 11.29
C HIS A 126 1.74 -3.73 12.13
N GLU A 127 0.56 -4.17 11.67
CA GLU A 127 -0.28 -5.13 12.39
C GLU A 127 0.29 -6.57 12.27
N TYR A 128 1.01 -6.84 11.18
CA TYR A 128 1.54 -8.17 10.88
C TYR A 128 3.04 -8.30 11.21
N VAL A 129 3.72 -7.24 11.65
CA VAL A 129 5.13 -7.27 12.15
C VAL A 129 5.36 -8.38 13.17
N SER A 130 4.38 -8.61 14.06
CA SER A 130 4.50 -9.65 15.08
C SER A 130 4.51 -11.08 14.51
N GLN A 131 3.88 -11.32 13.35
CA GLN A 131 3.87 -12.62 12.68
C GLN A 131 5.20 -12.88 11.96
N PHE A 132 5.85 -11.84 11.43
CA PHE A 132 7.18 -11.94 10.83
C PHE A 132 8.28 -12.20 11.87
N VAL A 133 8.18 -11.61 13.07
CA VAL A 133 9.21 -11.73 14.13
C VAL A 133 9.12 -13.06 14.89
N ARG A 134 7.91 -13.61 15.11
CA ARG A 134 7.72 -14.84 15.90
C ARG A 134 8.30 -16.10 15.24
N ASN A 135 8.34 -16.17 13.91
CA ASN A 135 8.81 -17.36 13.19
C ASN A 135 10.32 -17.40 12.94
N LEU A 136 11.06 -16.36 13.34
CA LEU A 136 12.53 -16.30 13.27
C LEU A 136 13.21 -16.58 14.63
N THR A 137 12.41 -16.85 15.67
CA THR A 137 12.88 -17.16 17.04
C THR A 137 12.38 -18.51 17.54
N GLY A 138 11.81 -19.33 16.64
CA GLY A 138 11.43 -20.73 16.88
C GLY A 138 12.39 -21.69 16.21
#